data_AF-A0AB38B2D0-F1
#
_entry.id   AF-A0AB38B2D0-F1
#
_cell.length_a   1.000
_cell.length_b   1.000
_cell.length_c   1.000
_cell.angle_alpha   90.00
_cell.angle_beta   90.00
_cell.angle_gamma   90.00
#
_symmetry.space_group_name_H-M   'P 1'
#
loop_
_entity.id
_entity.type
_entity.pdbx_description
1 polymer ?
#
loop_
_entity_poly.entity_id
_entity_poly.type
_entity_poly.pdbx_seq_one_letter_code
_entity_poly.pdbx_strand_id
1 'polypeptide(L)'
;MSGPHEPEAGPAARARGRRAAEGATAAPATAPPATDTTTEADTTTDAARQRLALAQTALLSALVAGTPAPEGFDRARLRVQSRALTAKRAAVVAKVAPELPGILGADYRAAFLGYARHRPMSGGYRQDALEFAAYLLDRGRPEDPDARRQLRSWWRDRSGPRPPSARPLARLARTVRQLLPPR
;
A
#
# COMPACT_ATOMS: atom_id res chain seq x y z
N MET A 1 -0.45 41.89 -34.58
CA MET A 1 0.81 42.59 -34.93
C MET A 1 1.79 42.36 -33.81
N SER A 2 2.98 41.88 -34.19
CA SER A 2 4.22 41.72 -33.40
C SER A 2 4.24 40.64 -32.31
N GLY A 3 4.77 39.46 -32.66
CA GLY A 3 5.77 38.77 -31.81
C GLY A 3 7.14 39.45 -31.97
N PRO A 4 8.30 38.77 -31.80
CA PRO A 4 8.62 37.50 -31.13
C PRO A 4 9.85 37.65 -30.20
N HIS A 5 10.29 36.58 -29.53
CA HIS A 5 11.72 36.24 -29.33
C HIS A 5 11.85 34.79 -28.81
N GLU A 6 12.15 33.88 -29.73
CA GLU A 6 13.07 32.75 -29.51
C GLU A 6 14.53 33.27 -29.56
N PRO A 7 15.60 32.45 -29.50
CA PRO A 7 15.90 31.19 -28.78
C PRO A 7 17.29 31.30 -28.07
N GLU A 8 17.72 30.30 -27.30
CA GLU A 8 19.16 29.91 -27.17
C GLU A 8 19.24 28.50 -26.55
N ALA A 9 19.66 27.49 -27.30
CA ALA A 9 21.06 27.10 -27.59
C ALA A 9 21.71 26.38 -26.40
N GLY A 10 21.94 25.08 -26.58
CA GLY A 10 22.65 24.24 -25.62
C GLY A 10 24.16 24.52 -25.57
N PRO A 11 24.91 23.67 -24.86
CA PRO A 11 25.92 22.94 -25.63
C PRO A 11 25.99 21.46 -25.29
N ALA A 12 26.21 20.71 -26.37
CA ALA A 12 26.83 19.39 -26.34
C ALA A 12 28.28 19.50 -25.85
N ALA A 13 28.73 18.51 -25.08
CA ALA A 13 30.15 18.26 -24.88
C ALA A 13 30.43 16.76 -25.00
N ARG A 14 30.70 16.34 -26.24
CA ARG A 14 31.52 15.15 -26.51
C ARG A 14 32.98 15.54 -26.23
N ALA A 15 33.69 14.73 -25.46
CA ALA A 15 35.14 14.64 -25.56
C ALA A 15 35.55 13.17 -25.44
N ARG A 16 36.22 12.69 -26.49
CA ARG A 16 36.84 11.37 -26.61
C ARG A 16 38.32 11.62 -26.87
N GLY A 17 39.19 10.82 -26.23
CA GLY A 17 40.65 10.80 -26.46
C GLY A 17 41.42 11.39 -25.27
N ARG A 18 42.54 10.83 -24.79
CA ARG A 18 43.54 9.97 -25.43
C ARG A 18 44.42 9.32 -24.32
N ARG A 19 45.01 8.16 -24.64
CA ARG A 19 45.88 7.31 -23.82
C ARG A 19 47.23 7.96 -23.38
N ALA A 20 47.72 7.44 -22.25
CA ALA A 20 49.09 7.02 -21.89
C ALA A 20 50.22 8.03 -21.62
N ALA A 21 50.78 7.92 -20.41
CA ALA A 21 52.21 8.01 -20.04
C ALA A 21 52.30 7.47 -18.58
N GLU A 22 52.87 6.30 -18.33
CA GLU A 22 54.29 6.01 -18.09
C GLU A 22 54.60 5.85 -16.59
N GLY A 23 55.40 4.85 -16.30
CA GLY A 23 55.60 4.32 -14.95
C GLY A 23 56.51 5.17 -14.07
N ALA A 24 56.33 4.99 -12.77
CA ALA A 24 57.38 5.19 -11.78
C ALA A 24 57.12 4.22 -10.63
N THR A 25 57.93 3.16 -10.60
CA THR A 25 58.06 2.24 -9.47
C THR A 25 58.51 3.01 -8.24
N ALA A 26 57.65 3.09 -7.22
CA ALA A 26 58.06 3.50 -5.88
C ALA A 26 57.78 2.32 -4.93
N ALA A 27 58.86 1.86 -4.30
CA ALA A 27 58.90 0.76 -3.33
C ALA A 27 57.92 0.97 -2.16
N PRO A 28 57.50 -0.10 -1.46
CA PRO A 28 56.53 0.00 -0.38
C PRO A 28 57.20 0.64 0.84
N ALA A 29 56.92 1.91 1.09
CA ALA A 29 57.15 2.50 2.39
C ALA A 29 56.09 1.96 3.35
N THR A 30 56.55 1.29 4.40
CA THR A 30 55.79 0.65 5.47
C THR A 30 54.64 1.55 5.93
N ALA A 31 53.41 1.17 5.58
CA ALA A 31 52.22 1.74 6.17
C ALA A 31 52.17 1.37 7.67
N PRO A 32 51.83 2.30 8.58
CA PRO A 32 51.44 1.93 9.93
C PRO A 32 50.20 1.02 9.87
N PRO A 33 49.94 0.17 10.88
CA PRO A 33 48.80 -0.74 10.87
C PRO A 33 47.50 0.06 10.83
N ALA A 34 46.92 0.19 9.64
CA ALA A 34 45.59 0.71 9.42
C ALA A 34 44.58 -0.40 9.73
N THR A 35 44.38 -0.71 11.02
CA THR A 35 43.50 -1.83 11.39
C THR A 35 42.26 -1.47 12.20
N ASP A 36 42.09 -0.23 12.68
CA ASP A 36 40.94 0.08 13.56
C ASP A 36 39.93 1.08 12.95
N THR A 37 40.32 1.92 12.00
CA THR A 37 39.43 2.97 11.47
C THR A 37 38.28 2.44 10.61
N THR A 38 38.51 1.36 9.86
CA THR A 38 37.48 0.79 8.98
C THR A 38 36.34 0.19 9.79
N THR A 39 36.65 -0.55 10.86
CA THR A 39 35.63 -1.18 11.72
C THR A 39 34.78 -0.16 12.48
N GLU A 40 35.36 0.94 12.98
CA GLU A 40 34.61 2.01 13.64
C GLU A 40 33.74 2.82 12.66
N ALA A 41 34.24 3.09 11.46
CA ALA A 41 33.49 3.79 10.42
C ALA A 41 32.31 2.94 9.88
N ASP A 42 32.52 1.64 9.69
CA ASP A 42 31.47 0.70 9.30
C ASP A 42 30.40 0.58 10.39
N THR A 43 30.80 0.48 11.65
CA THR A 43 29.88 0.45 12.80
C THR A 43 29.05 1.74 12.91
N THR A 44 29.67 2.89 12.66
CA THR A 44 28.98 4.19 12.68
C THR A 44 27.95 4.30 11.55
N THR A 45 28.30 3.81 10.35
CA THR A 45 27.40 3.79 9.19
C THR A 45 26.22 2.86 9.43
N ASP A 46 26.45 1.69 10.03
CA ASP A 46 25.40 0.75 10.39
C ASP A 46 24.45 1.33 11.45
N ALA A 47 24.99 2.00 12.47
CA ALA A 47 24.17 2.71 13.45
C ALA A 47 23.33 3.82 12.80
N ALA A 48 23.87 4.54 11.82
CA ALA A 48 23.13 5.55 11.06
C ALA A 48 22.01 4.91 10.21
N ARG A 49 22.28 3.79 9.53
CA ARG A 49 21.27 3.06 8.75
C ARG A 49 20.14 2.53 9.64
N GLN A 50 20.48 2.04 10.83
CA GLN A 50 19.50 1.56 11.80
C GLN A 50 18.58 2.69 12.29
N ARG A 51 19.14 3.86 12.63
CA ARG A 51 18.34 5.04 13.00
C ARG A 51 17.40 5.46 11.87
N LEU A 52 17.88 5.45 10.62
CA LEU A 52 17.05 5.76 9.46
C LEU A 52 15.91 4.74 9.29
N ALA A 53 16.19 3.44 9.39
CA ALA A 53 15.19 2.39 9.27
C ALA A 53 14.10 2.52 10.35
N LEU A 54 14.49 2.84 11.59
CA LEU A 54 13.55 3.11 12.69
C LEU A 54 12.69 4.35 12.40
N ALA A 55 13.28 5.44 11.93
CA ALA A 55 12.53 6.66 11.59
C ALA A 55 11.55 6.43 10.43
N GLN A 56 11.96 5.70 9.39
CA GLN A 56 11.10 5.32 8.26
C GLN A 56 9.94 4.45 8.71
N THR A 57 10.22 3.46 9.58
CA THR A 57 9.18 2.58 10.14
C THR A 57 8.19 3.38 10.99
N ALA A 58 8.67 4.28 11.84
CA ALA A 58 7.83 5.15 12.65
C ALA A 58 6.96 6.08 11.78
N LEU A 59 7.51 6.63 10.70
CA LEU A 59 6.77 7.45 9.74
C LEU A 59 5.66 6.67 9.04
N LEU A 60 5.97 5.47 8.53
CA LEU A 60 4.98 4.60 7.88
C LEU A 60 3.90 4.17 8.87
N SER A 61 4.27 3.87 10.10
CA SER A 61 3.34 3.52 11.18
C SER A 61 2.41 4.69 11.51
N ALA A 62 2.93 5.93 11.55
CA ALA A 62 2.13 7.11 11.78
C ALA A 62 1.12 7.35 10.64
N LEU A 63 1.56 7.14 9.40
CA LEU A 63 0.73 7.35 8.22
C LEU A 63 -0.38 6.31 8.06
N VAL A 64 -0.09 5.03 8.34
CA VAL A 64 -0.96 3.89 8.00
C VAL A 64 -1.70 3.31 9.21
N ALA A 65 -1.07 3.29 10.38
CA ALA A 65 -1.62 2.72 11.60
C ALA A 65 -2.06 3.80 12.62
N GLY A 66 -1.78 5.07 12.35
CA GLY A 66 -2.19 6.18 13.21
C GLY A 66 -1.39 6.30 14.51
N THR A 67 -0.14 5.80 14.53
CA THR A 67 0.77 6.04 15.66
C THR A 67 1.14 7.53 15.76
N PRO A 68 1.66 7.98 16.91
CA PRO A 68 2.15 9.36 17.04
C PRO A 68 3.15 9.74 15.95
N ALA A 69 3.15 11.01 15.55
CA ALA A 69 4.13 11.51 14.59
C ALA A 69 5.55 11.39 15.16
N PRO A 70 6.51 10.86 14.39
CA PRO A 70 7.91 10.85 14.78
C PRO A 70 8.45 12.29 14.92
N GLU A 71 9.51 12.43 15.71
CA GLU A 71 10.17 13.72 15.93
C GLU A 71 10.64 14.34 14.61
N GLY A 72 10.58 15.68 14.52
CA GLY A 72 10.92 16.42 13.30
C GLY A 72 9.84 16.41 12.22
N PHE A 73 8.75 15.64 12.36
CA PHE A 73 7.64 15.66 11.41
C PHE A 73 6.47 16.52 11.90
N ASP A 74 5.94 17.32 10.97
CA ASP A 74 4.74 18.12 11.20
C ASP A 74 3.50 17.22 11.32
N ARG A 75 2.92 17.17 12.53
CA ARG A 75 1.71 16.41 12.86
C ARG A 75 0.51 16.78 11.99
N ALA A 76 0.33 18.05 11.64
CA ALA A 76 -0.78 18.50 10.82
C ALA A 76 -0.62 18.02 9.37
N ARG A 77 0.60 18.11 8.82
CA ARG A 77 0.89 17.58 7.48
C ARG A 77 0.71 16.07 7.39
N LEU A 78 1.17 15.32 8.39
CA LEU A 78 0.96 13.87 8.42
C LEU A 78 -0.53 13.51 8.45
N ARG A 79 -1.36 14.24 9.21
CA ARG A 79 -2.82 14.03 9.23
C ARG A 79 -3.47 14.22 7.86
N VAL A 80 -3.01 15.22 7.08
CA VAL A 80 -3.49 15.43 5.70
C VAL A 80 -3.14 14.21 4.84
N GLN A 81 -1.90 13.73 4.92
CA GLN A 81 -1.46 12.57 4.15
C GLN A 81 -2.20 11.28 4.54
N SER A 82 -2.34 11.00 5.84
CA SER A 82 -3.14 9.85 6.33
C SER A 82 -4.57 9.91 5.81
N ARG A 83 -5.20 11.10 5.81
CA ARG A 83 -6.55 11.28 5.25
C ARG A 83 -6.59 11.01 3.75
N ALA A 84 -5.59 11.47 2.99
CA ALA A 84 -5.48 11.22 1.55
C ALA A 84 -5.32 9.72 1.25
N LEU A 85 -4.47 9.01 1.99
CA LEU A 85 -4.30 7.55 1.88
C LEU A 85 -5.60 6.82 2.20
N THR A 86 -6.31 7.23 3.25
CA THR A 86 -7.60 6.64 3.62
C THR A 86 -8.67 6.89 2.53
N ALA A 87 -8.70 8.10 1.99
CA ALA A 87 -9.55 8.47 0.87
C ALA A 87 -9.25 7.65 -0.39
N LYS A 88 -7.99 7.31 -0.65
CA LYS A 88 -7.58 6.42 -1.73
C LYS A 88 -8.06 5.00 -1.46
N ARG A 89 -7.90 4.50 -0.23
CA ARG A 89 -8.38 3.18 0.18
C ARG A 89 -9.89 3.03 -0.03
N ALA A 90 -10.67 4.03 0.39
CA ALA A 90 -12.10 4.09 0.12
C ALA A 90 -12.41 4.00 -1.38
N ALA A 91 -11.66 4.71 -2.23
CA ALA A 91 -11.88 4.67 -3.67
C ALA A 91 -11.54 3.30 -4.29
N VAL A 92 -10.56 2.58 -3.74
CA VAL A 92 -10.24 1.21 -4.20
C VAL A 92 -11.30 0.22 -3.69
N VAL A 93 -11.74 0.35 -2.45
CA VAL A 93 -12.83 -0.49 -1.90
C VAL A 93 -14.12 -0.30 -2.69
N ALA A 94 -14.48 0.93 -3.05
CA ALA A 94 -15.64 1.20 -3.92
C ALA A 94 -15.53 0.53 -5.30
N LYS A 95 -14.33 0.25 -5.80
CA LYS A 95 -14.14 -0.52 -7.05
C LYS A 95 -14.29 -2.03 -6.83
N VAL A 96 -13.86 -2.52 -5.68
CA VAL A 96 -13.89 -3.95 -5.33
C VAL A 96 -15.28 -4.39 -4.84
N ALA A 97 -16.03 -3.47 -4.23
CA ALA A 97 -17.36 -3.65 -3.68
C ALA A 97 -18.25 -2.45 -4.10
N PRO A 98 -18.62 -2.37 -5.39
CA PRO A 98 -19.37 -1.24 -5.95
C PRO A 98 -20.78 -1.08 -5.37
N GLU A 99 -21.32 -2.12 -4.75
CA GLU A 99 -22.63 -2.04 -4.11
C GLU A 99 -22.60 -1.22 -2.81
N LEU A 100 -21.45 -1.12 -2.13
CA LEU A 100 -21.34 -0.39 -0.87
C LEU A 100 -21.65 1.11 -1.01
N PRO A 101 -21.08 1.85 -1.98
CA PRO A 101 -21.52 3.22 -2.27
C PRO A 101 -23.00 3.31 -2.66
N GLY A 102 -23.55 2.30 -3.33
CA GLY A 102 -24.98 2.28 -3.69
C GLY A 102 -25.89 2.17 -2.46
N ILE A 103 -25.51 1.30 -1.50
CA ILE A 103 -26.26 1.08 -0.26
C ILE A 103 -26.11 2.26 0.71
N LEU A 104 -24.91 2.83 0.82
CA LEU A 104 -24.58 3.86 1.81
C LEU A 104 -24.73 5.30 1.27
N GLY A 105 -24.88 5.46 -0.05
CA GLY A 105 -25.05 6.76 -0.70
C GLY A 105 -23.93 7.75 -0.36
N ALA A 106 -24.32 9.00 -0.09
CA ALA A 106 -23.41 10.10 0.22
C ALA A 106 -22.57 9.86 1.50
N ASP A 107 -23.09 9.06 2.44
CA ASP A 107 -22.42 8.79 3.71
C ASP A 107 -21.25 7.82 3.59
N TYR A 108 -21.17 7.07 2.48
CA TYR A 108 -20.13 6.06 2.24
C TYR A 108 -18.74 6.57 2.58
N ARG A 109 -18.38 7.75 2.05
CA ARG A 109 -17.01 8.26 2.15
C ARG A 109 -16.69 8.73 3.56
N ALA A 110 -17.62 9.43 4.22
CA ALA A 110 -17.44 9.86 5.60
C ALA A 110 -17.36 8.67 6.56
N ALA A 111 -18.25 7.68 6.38
CA ALA A 111 -18.28 6.45 7.15
C ALA A 111 -16.97 5.65 7.01
N PHE A 112 -16.45 5.51 5.78
CA PHE A 112 -15.20 4.80 5.53
C PHE A 112 -14.00 5.50 6.16
N LEU A 113 -13.91 6.84 6.04
CA LEU A 113 -12.84 7.61 6.68
C LEU A 113 -12.86 7.44 8.21
N GLY A 114 -14.05 7.40 8.82
CA GLY A 114 -14.20 7.14 10.26
C GLY A 114 -13.75 5.74 10.67
N TYR A 115 -14.15 4.72 9.91
CA TYR A 115 -13.73 3.33 10.09
C TYR A 115 -12.20 3.16 10.04
N ALA A 116 -11.58 3.74 9.01
CA ALA A 116 -10.20 3.46 8.67
C ALA A 116 -9.17 4.28 9.46
N ARG A 117 -9.59 5.33 10.18
CA ARG A 117 -8.71 6.28 10.89
C ARG A 117 -7.69 5.61 11.83
N HIS A 118 -8.06 4.49 12.46
CA HIS A 118 -7.23 3.75 13.42
C HIS A 118 -7.16 2.26 13.08
N ARG A 119 -7.40 1.90 11.82
CA ARG A 119 -7.43 0.50 11.37
C ARG A 119 -6.55 0.31 10.14
N PRO A 120 -5.30 -0.15 10.33
CA PRO A 120 -4.45 -0.56 9.21
C PRO A 120 -5.07 -1.76 8.49
N MET A 121 -4.84 -1.85 7.18
CA MET A 121 -5.39 -2.91 6.33
C MET A 121 -4.58 -4.20 6.50
N SER A 122 -5.22 -5.31 6.90
CA SER A 122 -4.56 -6.59 7.22
C SER A 122 -4.84 -7.72 6.21
N GLY A 123 -5.96 -7.68 5.47
CA GLY A 123 -6.44 -8.79 4.63
C GLY A 123 -6.74 -8.44 3.17
N GLY A 124 -6.27 -7.28 2.69
CA GLY A 124 -6.54 -6.77 1.34
C GLY A 124 -7.95 -6.18 1.17
N TYR A 125 -8.25 -5.65 -0.02
CA TYR A 125 -9.42 -4.78 -0.23
C TYR A 125 -10.78 -5.47 -0.11
N ARG A 126 -10.88 -6.76 -0.47
CA ARG A 126 -12.14 -7.52 -0.29
C ARG A 126 -12.45 -7.72 1.19
N GLN A 127 -11.44 -8.09 1.98
CA GLN A 127 -11.57 -8.25 3.42
C GLN A 127 -11.85 -6.90 4.10
N ASP A 128 -11.17 -5.83 3.69
CA ASP A 128 -11.41 -4.47 4.21
C ASP A 128 -12.85 -4.01 3.96
N ALA A 129 -13.45 -4.39 2.82
CA ALA A 129 -14.87 -4.13 2.54
C ALA A 129 -15.81 -4.89 3.49
N LEU A 130 -15.50 -6.16 3.79
CA LEU A 130 -16.27 -6.99 4.73
C LEU A 130 -16.16 -6.46 6.17
N GLU A 131 -14.96 -6.09 6.60
CA GLU A 131 -14.71 -5.53 7.94
C GLU A 131 -15.34 -4.15 8.10
N PHE A 132 -15.34 -3.33 7.06
CA PHE A 132 -16.05 -2.06 7.03
C PHE A 132 -17.57 -2.24 7.18
N ALA A 133 -18.17 -3.17 6.44
CA ALA A 133 -19.59 -3.47 6.57
C ALA A 133 -19.95 -4.01 7.96
N ALA A 134 -19.15 -4.93 8.51
CA ALA A 134 -19.31 -5.41 9.88
C ALA A 134 -19.23 -4.26 10.90
N TYR A 135 -18.22 -3.40 10.77
CA TYR A 135 -18.02 -2.21 11.62
C TYR A 135 -19.25 -1.29 11.66
N LEU A 136 -19.95 -1.12 10.53
CA LEU A 136 -21.17 -0.31 10.45
C LEU A 136 -22.36 -1.01 11.09
N LEU A 137 -22.55 -2.30 10.79
CA LEU A 137 -23.64 -3.10 11.35
C LEU A 137 -23.57 -3.17 12.88
N ASP A 138 -22.36 -3.31 13.45
CA ASP A 138 -22.12 -3.31 14.89
C ASP A 138 -22.50 -1.99 15.57
N ARG A 139 -22.45 -0.88 14.83
CA ARG A 139 -22.84 0.46 15.32
C ARG A 139 -24.29 0.83 15.00
N GLY A 140 -25.06 -0.11 14.43
CA GLY A 140 -26.41 0.19 13.96
C GLY A 140 -26.43 1.25 12.85
N ARG A 141 -25.38 1.31 12.01
CA ARG A 141 -25.32 2.17 10.83
C ARG A 141 -25.56 1.33 9.56
N PRO A 142 -26.11 1.92 8.49
CA PRO A 142 -26.70 3.26 8.40
C PRO A 142 -27.99 3.40 9.23
N GLU A 143 -28.39 4.64 9.54
CA GLU A 143 -29.62 4.93 10.31
C GLU A 143 -30.86 4.39 9.61
N ASP A 144 -30.92 4.57 8.29
CA ASP A 144 -31.98 4.01 7.43
C ASP A 144 -32.09 2.48 7.61
N PRO A 145 -33.23 1.97 8.10
CA PRO A 145 -33.48 0.54 8.24
C PRO A 145 -33.34 -0.24 6.94
N ASP A 146 -33.67 0.35 5.79
CA ASP A 146 -33.69 -0.33 4.50
C ASP A 146 -32.28 -0.55 3.98
N ALA A 147 -31.47 0.51 3.94
CA ALA A 147 -30.05 0.42 3.65
C ALA A 147 -29.33 -0.53 4.62
N ARG A 148 -29.72 -0.56 5.90
CA ARG A 148 -29.15 -1.50 6.89
C ARG A 148 -29.49 -2.96 6.57
N ARG A 149 -30.72 -3.26 6.12
CA ARG A 149 -31.10 -4.61 5.67
C ARG A 149 -30.31 -5.03 4.43
N GLN A 150 -30.16 -4.13 3.46
CA GLN A 150 -29.36 -4.37 2.25
C GLN A 150 -27.89 -4.64 2.59
N LEU A 151 -27.29 -3.81 3.46
CA LEU A 151 -25.91 -3.98 3.92
C LEU A 151 -25.70 -5.34 4.62
N ARG A 152 -26.66 -5.75 5.46
CA ARG A 152 -26.63 -7.05 6.15
C ARG A 152 -26.77 -8.22 5.18
N SER A 153 -27.56 -8.09 4.11
CA SER A 153 -27.62 -9.10 3.06
C SER A 153 -26.29 -9.19 2.33
N TRP A 154 -25.79 -8.05 1.83
CA TRP A 154 -24.52 -7.96 1.11
C TRP A 154 -23.36 -8.58 1.88
N TRP A 155 -23.29 -8.33 3.19
CA TRP A 155 -22.26 -8.89 4.07
C TRP A 155 -22.39 -10.41 4.20
N ARG A 156 -23.60 -10.92 4.51
CA ARG A 156 -23.83 -12.38 4.65
C ARG A 156 -23.50 -13.15 3.38
N ASP A 157 -23.85 -12.60 2.22
CA ASP A 157 -23.62 -13.24 0.93
C ASP A 157 -22.12 -13.42 0.63
N ARG A 158 -21.27 -12.56 1.19
CA ARG A 158 -19.81 -12.54 0.93
C ARG A 158 -18.96 -13.01 2.11
N SER A 159 -19.50 -13.03 3.32
CA SER A 159 -18.82 -13.49 4.54
C SER A 159 -18.87 -15.01 4.73
N GLY A 160 -19.67 -15.71 3.91
CA GLY A 160 -19.75 -17.18 3.93
C GLY A 160 -18.39 -17.85 3.68
N PRO A 161 -18.22 -19.12 4.11
CA PRO A 161 -16.98 -19.85 3.90
C PRO A 161 -16.61 -19.80 2.42
N ARG A 162 -15.41 -19.26 2.13
CA ARG A 162 -14.85 -19.22 0.79
C ARG A 162 -15.03 -20.63 0.22
N PRO A 163 -15.82 -20.83 -0.85
CA PRO A 163 -16.02 -22.16 -1.39
C PRO A 163 -14.62 -22.73 -1.66
N PRO A 164 -14.32 -23.97 -1.20
CA PRO A 164 -13.03 -24.58 -1.49
C PRO A 164 -12.85 -24.47 -2.98
N SER A 165 -11.77 -23.82 -3.42
CA SER A 165 -11.51 -23.50 -4.82
C SER A 165 -11.87 -24.71 -5.65
N ALA A 166 -12.99 -24.63 -6.36
CA ALA A 166 -13.52 -25.78 -7.06
C ALA A 166 -12.45 -26.18 -8.08
N ARG A 167 -11.79 -27.29 -7.80
CA ARG A 167 -10.98 -28.02 -8.77
C ARG A 167 -11.82 -28.09 -10.06
N PRO A 168 -11.26 -27.85 -11.25
CA PRO A 168 -12.00 -27.62 -12.49
C PRO A 168 -12.70 -28.87 -13.06
N LEU A 169 -13.21 -29.77 -12.21
CA LEU A 169 -13.81 -31.06 -12.61
C LEU A 169 -15.09 -31.44 -11.84
N ALA A 170 -15.67 -30.55 -11.03
CA ALA A 170 -17.00 -30.79 -10.44
C ALA A 170 -18.18 -30.47 -11.39
N ARG A 171 -17.91 -30.24 -12.68
CA ARG A 171 -18.90 -30.12 -13.76
C ARG A 171 -18.82 -31.30 -14.73
N LEU A 172 -18.87 -32.53 -14.22
CA LEU A 172 -19.05 -33.73 -15.06
C LEU A 172 -19.57 -34.96 -14.31
N ALA A 173 -20.42 -34.78 -13.29
CA ALA A 173 -21.08 -35.90 -12.61
C ALA A 173 -22.57 -35.60 -12.36
N ARG A 174 -23.31 -35.26 -13.42
CA ARG A 174 -24.79 -35.19 -13.36
C ARG A 174 -25.53 -35.70 -14.60
N THR A 175 -24.97 -36.71 -15.25
CA THR A 175 -25.59 -37.55 -16.29
C THR A 175 -24.84 -38.88 -16.18
N VAL A 176 -25.36 -39.94 -15.58
CA VAL A 176 -26.39 -40.83 -16.12
C VAL A 176 -26.98 -41.62 -14.94
N ARG A 177 -28.24 -41.34 -14.60
CA ARG A 177 -29.07 -42.31 -13.88
C ARG A 177 -30.46 -42.17 -14.44
N GLN A 178 -30.72 -42.88 -15.53
CA GLN A 178 -32.02 -43.44 -15.92
C GLN A 178 -31.74 -44.33 -17.13
N LEU A 179 -31.77 -45.65 -16.94
CA LEU A 179 -32.32 -46.65 -17.88
C LEU A 179 -32.28 -47.99 -17.13
N LEU A 180 -33.32 -48.23 -16.33
CA LEU A 180 -33.76 -49.58 -16.02
C LEU A 180 -34.75 -49.98 -17.12
N PRO A 181 -34.79 -51.25 -17.53
CA PRO A 181 -36.06 -51.92 -17.34
C PRO A 181 -35.94 -53.30 -16.66
N PRO A 182 -37.01 -53.72 -15.97
CA PRO A 182 -37.12 -55.01 -15.29
C PRO A 182 -37.43 -56.15 -16.27
N ARG A 183 -36.87 -57.33 -16.01
CA ARG A 183 -37.63 -58.55 -15.63
C ARG A 183 -36.67 -59.69 -15.29
#